data_AF-A0A355A4R5-F1
#
_entry.id   AF-A0A355A4R5-F1
#
_cell.length_a   1.000
_cell.length_b   1.000
_cell.length_c   1.000
_cell.angle_alpha   90.00
_cell.angle_beta   90.00
_cell.angle_gamma   90.00
#
_symmetry.space_group_name_H-M   'P 1'
#
loop_
_entity.id
_entity.type
_entity.pdbx_description
1 polymer ?
#
loop_
_entity_poly.entity_id
_entity_poly.type
_entity_poly.pdbx_seq_one_letter_code
_entity_poly.pdbx_strand_id
1 'polypeptide(L)'
;MIGGDFFITPHAVRQFQNRIAPWMSYEQALGAIIRELRDVKEFRSTLNGKAYYVRTSGKWYFRAVIQEGDILPAVITILRSGKGRKRQRRSREANG
;
A
#
# COMPACT_ATOMS: atom_id res chain seq x y z
N MET A 1 18.53 -0.80 -3.68
CA MET A 1 18.62 -0.51 -2.25
C MET A 1 17.70 -1.50 -1.53
N ILE A 2 18.29 -2.48 -0.84
CA ILE A 2 17.60 -3.47 0.01
C ILE A 2 17.63 -2.90 1.41
N GLY A 3 16.48 -2.62 2.00
CA GLY A 3 16.39 -1.94 3.28
C GLY A 3 15.00 -2.15 3.86
N GLY A 4 14.73 -3.39 4.24
CA GLY A 4 13.42 -3.86 4.71
C GLY A 4 13.09 -5.23 4.11
N ASP A 5 12.05 -5.87 4.64
CA ASP A 5 11.58 -7.21 4.24
C ASP A 5 11.11 -7.31 2.77
N PHE A 6 11.15 -6.18 2.05
CA PHE A 6 10.67 -6.05 0.68
C PHE A 6 11.66 -5.30 -0.20
N PHE A 7 11.72 -5.70 -1.47
CA PHE A 7 12.35 -4.91 -2.52
C PHE A 7 11.37 -3.85 -3.04
N ILE A 8 11.67 -2.56 -2.83
CA ILE A 8 10.83 -1.47 -3.31
C ILE A 8 11.24 -1.10 -4.74
N THR A 9 10.37 -1.36 -5.71
CA THR A 9 10.67 -1.04 -7.11
C THR A 9 10.68 0.48 -7.35
N PRO A 10 11.50 0.99 -8.28
CA PRO A 10 11.45 2.41 -8.66
C PRO A 10 10.07 2.86 -9.17
N HIS A 11 9.32 1.93 -9.78
CA HIS A 11 7.94 2.19 -10.18
C HIS A 11 7.04 2.47 -8.98
N ALA A 12 7.12 1.66 -7.91
CA ALA A 12 6.33 1.87 -6.71
C ALA A 12 6.64 3.21 -6.03
N VAL A 13 7.92 3.61 -5.97
CA VAL A 13 8.30 4.92 -5.41
C VAL A 13 7.67 6.06 -6.21
N ARG A 14 7.72 6.01 -7.54
CA ARG A 14 7.06 7.00 -8.41
C ARG A 14 5.55 7.03 -8.23
N GLN A 15 4.90 5.86 -8.07
CA GLN A 15 3.46 5.81 -7.81
C GLN A 15 3.09 6.43 -6.46
N PHE A 16 3.93 6.24 -5.43
CA PHE A 16 3.74 6.90 -4.13
C PHE A 16 3.85 8.42 -4.27
N GLN A 17 4.91 8.92 -4.92
CA GLN A 17 5.07 10.37 -5.16
C GLN A 17 3.86 10.92 -5.90
N ASN A 18 3.50 10.34 -7.05
CA ASN A 18 2.41 10.84 -7.88
C ASN A 18 1.05 10.84 -7.19
N ARG A 19 0.78 9.87 -6.30
CA ARG A 19 -0.57 9.65 -5.74
C ARG A 19 -0.75 10.14 -4.31
N ILE A 20 0.32 10.27 -3.54
CA ILE A 20 0.27 10.45 -2.09
C ILE A 20 1.05 11.68 -1.65
N ALA A 21 2.32 11.79 -2.05
CA ALA A 21 3.19 12.89 -1.64
C ALA A 21 4.05 13.42 -2.81
N PRO A 22 3.46 14.18 -3.75
CA PRO A 22 4.17 14.68 -4.94
C PRO A 22 5.34 15.62 -4.63
N TRP A 23 5.34 16.20 -3.44
CA TRP A 23 6.37 17.14 -2.97
C TRP A 23 7.60 16.46 -2.34
N MET A 24 7.60 15.13 -2.18
CA MET A 24 8.74 14.40 -1.63
C MET A 24 9.80 14.10 -2.71
N SER A 25 11.08 14.16 -2.33
CA SER A 25 12.15 13.58 -3.15
C SER A 25 11.98 12.06 -3.28
N TYR A 26 12.69 11.47 -4.24
CA TYR A 26 12.65 10.01 -4.45
C TYR A 26 13.11 9.25 -3.19
N GLU A 27 14.20 9.69 -2.56
CA GLU A 27 14.77 9.09 -1.35
C GLU A 27 13.83 9.25 -0.15
N GLN A 28 13.20 10.41 -0.01
CA GLN A 28 12.22 10.67 1.04
C GLN A 28 10.98 9.77 0.89
N ALA A 29 10.48 9.62 -0.34
CA ALA A 29 9.38 8.73 -0.65
C ALA A 29 9.75 7.26 -0.39
N LEU A 30 10.93 6.82 -0.83
CA LEU A 30 11.44 5.48 -0.57
C LEU A 30 11.52 5.20 0.95
N GLY A 31 12.13 6.12 1.71
CA GLY A 31 12.24 5.98 3.16
C GLY A 31 10.88 6.03 3.88
N ALA A 32 9.90 6.76 3.35
CA ALA A 32 8.53 6.74 3.87
C ALA A 32 7.87 5.36 3.64
N ILE A 33 7.98 4.81 2.42
CA ILE A 33 7.43 3.49 2.09
C ILE A 33 8.03 2.40 2.98
N ILE A 34 9.36 2.37 3.12
CA ILE A 34 10.06 1.38 3.95
C ILE A 34 9.55 1.42 5.40
N ARG A 35 9.43 2.62 5.99
CA ARG A 35 8.95 2.78 7.36
C ARG A 35 7.51 2.30 7.53
N GLU A 36 6.64 2.64 6.60
CA GLU A 36 5.22 2.28 6.67
C GLU A 36 4.98 0.78 6.47
N LEU A 37 5.85 0.09 5.72
CA LEU A 37 5.75 -1.34 5.49
C LEU A 37 6.33 -2.18 6.64
N ARG A 38 7.23 -1.62 7.46
CA ARG A 38 7.86 -2.33 8.58
C ARG A 38 6.85 -2.84 9.62
N ASP A 39 5.79 -2.09 9.86
CA ASP A 39 4.82 -2.37 10.93
C ASP A 39 3.55 -3.11 10.44
N VAL A 40 3.55 -3.55 9.19
CA VAL A 40 2.38 -4.22 8.59
C VAL A 40 2.23 -5.63 9.14
N LYS A 41 1.00 -5.96 9.54
CA LYS A 41 0.65 -7.30 10.06
C LYS A 41 -0.33 -8.07 9.18
N GLU A 42 -1.04 -7.39 8.28
CA GLU A 42 -2.12 -8.00 7.50
C GLU A 42 -1.79 -8.04 6.01
N PHE A 43 -1.69 -9.26 5.49
CA PHE A 43 -1.46 -9.56 4.08
C PHE A 43 -2.71 -10.20 3.49
N ARG A 44 -3.22 -9.65 2.38
CA ARG A 44 -4.40 -10.18 1.69
C ARG A 44 -4.04 -10.56 0.26
N SER A 45 -4.20 -11.83 -0.09
CA SER A 45 -3.98 -12.30 -1.45
C SER A 45 -4.91 -11.60 -2.46
N THR A 46 -4.40 -11.39 -3.66
CA THR A 46 -5.19 -10.99 -4.82
C THR A 46 -6.11 -12.13 -5.25
N LEU A 47 -7.16 -11.82 -6.01
CA LEU A 47 -8.11 -12.83 -6.53
C LEU A 47 -7.43 -13.93 -7.36
N ASN A 48 -6.34 -13.60 -8.05
CA ASN A 48 -5.57 -14.56 -8.86
C ASN A 48 -4.46 -15.28 -8.06
N GLY A 49 -4.28 -14.99 -6.77
CA GLY A 49 -3.28 -15.60 -5.90
C GLY A 49 -1.82 -15.26 -6.22
N LYS A 50 -1.54 -14.45 -7.24
CA LYS A 50 -0.16 -14.16 -7.71
C LYS A 50 0.55 -13.05 -6.94
N ALA A 51 -0.18 -12.27 -6.16
CA ALA A 51 0.35 -11.16 -5.38
C ALA A 51 -0.50 -10.96 -4.13
N TYR A 52 -0.04 -10.12 -3.23
CA TYR A 52 -0.77 -9.74 -2.04
C TYR A 52 -0.79 -8.22 -1.87
N TYR A 53 -1.90 -7.74 -1.30
CA TYR A 53 -2.06 -6.37 -0.89
C TYR A 53 -1.80 -6.25 0.60
N VAL A 54 -1.06 -5.20 0.93
CA VAL A 54 -0.82 -4.74 2.29
C VAL A 54 -1.47 -3.37 2.44
N ARG A 55 -2.13 -3.13 3.58
CA ARG A 55 -2.59 -1.78 3.95
C ARG A 55 -1.70 -1.24 5.06
N THR A 56 -1.08 -0.11 4.80
CA THR A 56 -0.35 0.64 5.84
C THR A 56 -1.35 1.43 6.66
N SER A 57 -1.07 1.61 7.95
CA SER A 57 -1.93 2.36 8.88
C SER A 57 -1.19 3.48 9.61
N GLY A 58 0.07 3.76 9.24
CA GLY A 58 0.87 4.80 9.85
C GLY A 58 0.54 6.20 9.30
N LYS A 59 1.57 7.04 9.20
CA LYS A 59 1.44 8.43 8.73
C LYS A 59 0.90 8.48 7.30
N TRP A 60 1.29 7.52 6.47
CA TRP A 60 0.87 7.43 5.08
C TRP A 60 -0.04 6.24 4.88
N TYR A 61 -1.32 6.51 4.61
CA TYR A 61 -2.32 5.47 4.38
C TYR A 61 -2.35 5.06 2.90
N PHE A 62 -1.76 3.91 2.57
CA PHE A 62 -1.73 3.38 1.21
C PHE A 62 -1.83 1.86 1.16
N ARG A 63 -2.02 1.35 -0.06
CA ARG A 63 -1.98 -0.07 -0.37
C ARG A 63 -0.73 -0.38 -1.17
N ALA A 64 0.13 -1.25 -0.65
CA ALA A 64 1.23 -1.82 -1.41
C ALA A 64 0.75 -3.09 -2.10
N VAL A 65 1.10 -3.26 -3.37
CA VAL A 65 0.95 -4.52 -4.10
C VAL A 65 2.30 -5.18 -4.13
N ILE A 66 2.36 -6.39 -3.63
CA ILE A 66 3.61 -7.11 -3.41
C ILE A 66 3.50 -8.45 -4.13
N GLN A 67 4.52 -8.75 -4.93
CA GLN A 67 4.64 -10.01 -5.63
C GLN A 67 5.81 -10.78 -5.01
N GLU A 68 5.71 -12.11 -4.99
CA GLU A 68 6.86 -12.95 -4.65
C GLU A 68 8.01 -12.68 -5.63
N GLY A 69 9.23 -12.72 -5.12
CA GLY A 69 10.44 -12.53 -5.90
C GLY A 69 11.51 -13.52 -5.45
N ASP A 70 12.52 -13.73 -6.30
CA ASP A 70 13.49 -14.81 -6.10
C ASP A 70 14.36 -14.62 -4.83
N ILE A 71 14.59 -13.37 -4.42
CA ILE A 71 15.40 -13.02 -3.25
C ILE A 71 14.55 -12.39 -2.15
N LEU A 72 13.77 -11.38 -2.51
CA LEU A 72 12.83 -10.70 -1.62
C LEU A 72 11.53 -10.44 -2.38
N PRO A 73 10.38 -10.45 -1.70
CA PRO A 73 9.15 -10.02 -2.33
C PRO A 73 9.24 -8.55 -2.76
N ALA A 74 8.70 -8.26 -3.94
CA ALA A 74 8.83 -6.96 -4.57
C ALA A 74 7.55 -6.13 -4.44
N VAL A 75 7.66 -4.90 -3.95
CA VAL A 75 6.59 -3.92 -4.03
C VAL A 75 6.54 -3.37 -5.45
N ILE A 76 5.60 -3.89 -6.23
CA ILE A 76 5.49 -3.59 -7.67
C ILE A 76 4.71 -2.31 -7.94
N THR A 77 3.76 -1.95 -7.07
CA THR A 77 3.01 -0.68 -7.20
C THR A 77 2.39 -0.24 -5.88
N ILE A 78 2.07 1.05 -5.81
CA ILE A 78 1.39 1.67 -4.67
C ILE A 78 0.08 2.28 -5.14
N LEU A 79 -0.99 1.94 -4.43
CA LEU A 79 -2.32 2.45 -4.66
C LEU A 79 -2.71 3.37 -3.50
N ARG A 80 -3.37 4.48 -3.81
CA ARG A 80 -4.02 5.28 -2.78
C ARG A 80 -5.05 4.40 -2.08
N SER A 81 -4.99 4.35 -0.75
CA SER A 81 -6.09 3.77 0.01
C SER A 81 -7.25 4.75 -0.10
N GLY A 82 -8.34 4.32 -0.73
CA GLY A 82 -9.54 5.16 -0.78
C GLY A 82 -10.01 5.45 0.65
N LYS A 83 -10.48 6.67 0.93
CA LYS A 83 -11.50 6.85 1.95
C LYS A 83 -12.63 5.95 1.51
N GLY A 84 -12.76 4.76 2.10
CA GLY A 84 -13.97 3.97 1.90
C GLY A 84 -15.11 4.92 2.19
N ARG A 85 -15.95 5.22 1.19
CA ARG A 85 -17.28 5.75 1.48
C ARG A 85 -17.82 4.76 2.50
N LYS A 86 -17.91 5.16 3.77
CA LYS A 86 -18.82 4.54 4.72
C LYS A 86 -20.16 4.62 3.99
N ARG A 87 -20.51 3.57 3.27
CA ARG A 87 -21.85 3.39 2.75
C ARG A 87 -22.66 3.31 4.03
N GLN A 88 -23.32 4.41 4.38
CA GLN A 88 -24.32 4.45 5.42
C GLN A 88 -25.30 3.34 5.10
N ARG A 89 -25.10 2.17 5.71
CA ARG A 89 -26.11 1.14 5.85
C ARG A 89 -26.63 1.27 7.28
N ARG A 90 -27.23 2.43 7.53
CA ARG A 90 -28.10 2.75 8.67
C ARG A 90 -29.20 3.63 8.12
N SER A 91 -30.19 2.99 7.51
CA SER A 91 -31.58 3.47 7.28
C SER A 91 -32.28 2.59 6.24
N ARG A 92 -32.55 1.34 6.64
CA ARG A 92 -33.71 0.55 6.19
C ARG A 92 -34.13 -0.37 7.35
N GLU A 93 -34.33 0.26 8.50
CA GLU A 93 -35.08 -0.24 9.67
C GLU A 93 -35.80 0.99 10.22
N ALA A 94 -36.78 1.46 9.46
CA ALA A 94 -37.84 2.38 9.85
C ALA A 94 -38.67 2.62 8.58
N ASN A 95 -39.89 2.10 8.61
CA ASN A 95 -40.95 2.17 7.60
C ASN A 95 -40.92 1.07 6.51
N GLY A 96 -41.81 0.11 6.73
CA GLY A 96 -42.16 -1.04 5.90
C GLY A 96 -42.89 -2.03 6.78
#